data_AF-A0A351GI88-F1
#
_entry.id   AF-A0A351GI88-F1
#
_cell.length_a   1.000
_cell.length_b   1.000
_cell.length_c   1.000
_cell.angle_alpha   90.00
_cell.angle_beta   90.00
_cell.angle_gamma   90.00
#
_symmetry.space_group_name_H-M   'P 1'
#
loop_
_entity.id
_entity.type
_entity.pdbx_description
1 polymer ?
#
loop_
_entity_poly.entity_id
_entity_poly.type
_entity_poly.pdbx_seq_one_letter_code
_entity_poly.pdbx_strand_id
1 'polypeptide(L)'
;PSVNLKNFSSWDVNTSYDSAYLVYTHNSALYFVSDSILHEYKGGSFSAVDNSKRDYRDITSSFGNLVIARGEGILVIDENGSFIEKSEPSMASALIDDEGSLWFGSFYTGMIKKTPENVVSYLLLPGPYGLNSYDMDGVGNQMWVTSGGHTTAYAPSYISFGYYVYQDGRWVNRDESNPIVGSMIDFTNIHISDNEIWLGSFGAGLALIRNGVPEEYFDKNNSTIKESVPGREIVFGMAKDNDGNLWASNYDTDKALLVRRSNGAWEDFNVGLKNLGEMVVDDQNQVWALVPRNSSTGILVVKELENGQLQRRLLNTTSNQGGLPNNNVKAIVKDKDGEIWVGTETGIAVFYNPNLVFDGGPNADAQQIIIDDGNDVGYLLGNEVVNDIKVDGGNRKWVATNNGAWLVKEDGSAIIRHFTTANSPLPSNVINTIGIVPKTGEVFFGTIEGMASYRGDATEASDKHSNTLVFPNPVEPGYEGPITISGLPEDATVKIADVAGRVVYELIATGGTAVWNGLDFSGQKPQSGIYLIYSANKDDEDSLVSKLLIVR
;
A
#
# COMPACT_ATOMS: atom_id res chain seq x y z
N PRO A 1 40.33 -17.87 -36.36
CA PRO A 1 39.49 -17.25 -37.42
C PRO A 1 38.09 -16.95 -36.88
N SER A 2 37.68 -15.68 -36.85
CA SER A 2 36.31 -15.31 -36.49
C SER A 2 35.36 -15.85 -37.56
N VAL A 3 34.59 -16.88 -37.22
CA VAL A 3 33.56 -17.44 -38.11
C VAL A 3 32.51 -16.36 -38.35
N ASN A 4 32.20 -16.06 -39.61
CA ASN A 4 31.10 -15.16 -39.95
C ASN A 4 29.78 -15.89 -39.69
N LEU A 5 29.21 -15.70 -38.49
CA LEU A 5 27.99 -16.38 -38.04
C LEU A 5 26.77 -16.11 -38.95
N LYS A 6 26.80 -15.06 -39.79
CA LYS A 6 25.72 -14.73 -40.74
C LYS A 6 25.84 -15.44 -42.09
N ASN A 7 26.99 -16.06 -42.39
CA ASN A 7 27.14 -16.84 -43.61
C ASN A 7 26.66 -18.27 -43.36
N PHE A 8 25.38 -18.54 -43.61
CA PHE A 8 24.79 -19.87 -43.41
C PHE A 8 25.48 -21.00 -44.19
N SER A 9 26.18 -20.69 -45.30
CA SER A 9 26.99 -21.67 -46.04
C SER A 9 28.26 -22.13 -45.32
N SER A 10 28.63 -21.46 -44.22
CA SER A 10 29.75 -21.83 -43.34
C SER A 10 29.32 -22.66 -42.13
N TRP A 11 28.04 -23.06 -42.06
CA TRP A 11 27.50 -23.93 -41.01
C TRP A 11 27.25 -25.32 -41.57
N ASP A 12 27.68 -26.34 -40.81
CA ASP A 12 27.38 -27.73 -41.10
C ASP A 12 26.27 -28.22 -40.16
N VAL A 13 25.26 -28.89 -40.72
CA VAL A 13 24.23 -29.59 -39.93
C VAL A 13 24.77 -30.96 -39.58
N ASN A 14 25.07 -31.17 -38.30
CA ASN A 14 25.59 -32.45 -37.81
C ASN A 14 24.46 -33.48 -37.58
N THR A 15 23.34 -33.05 -37.01
CA THR A 15 22.14 -33.88 -36.78
C THR A 15 20.89 -33.01 -36.66
N SER A 16 19.71 -33.63 -36.66
CA SER A 16 18.41 -32.97 -36.49
C SER A 16 17.57 -33.66 -35.42
N TYR A 17 16.90 -32.85 -34.60
CA TYR A 17 15.92 -33.28 -33.59
C TYR A 17 14.61 -32.52 -33.80
N ASP A 18 13.47 -33.20 -33.65
CA ASP A 18 12.15 -32.60 -33.88
C ASP A 18 11.74 -31.60 -32.77
N SER A 19 12.33 -31.72 -31.58
CA SER A 19 12.15 -30.78 -30.47
C SER A 19 13.44 -30.73 -29.66
N ALA A 20 14.14 -29.60 -29.64
CA ALA A 20 15.31 -29.42 -28.77
C ALA A 20 15.08 -28.19 -27.91
N TYR A 21 15.13 -28.36 -26.59
CA TYR A 21 14.96 -27.28 -25.60
C TYR A 21 15.93 -27.47 -24.42
N LEU A 22 16.07 -26.44 -23.57
CA LEU A 22 17.05 -26.40 -22.48
C LEU A 22 18.48 -26.73 -22.96
N VAL A 23 18.93 -26.02 -23.99
CA VAL A 23 20.25 -26.24 -24.59
C VAL A 23 21.32 -25.54 -23.74
N TYR A 24 22.27 -26.31 -23.19
CA TYR A 24 23.26 -25.80 -22.27
C TYR A 24 24.64 -26.44 -22.49
N THR A 25 25.72 -25.69 -22.31
CA THR A 25 27.09 -26.23 -22.44
C THR A 25 27.76 -26.39 -21.08
N HIS A 26 28.41 -27.53 -20.85
CA HIS A 26 29.14 -27.81 -19.63
C HIS A 26 30.27 -28.81 -19.88
N ASN A 27 31.46 -28.57 -19.32
CA ASN A 27 32.63 -29.45 -19.42
C ASN A 27 32.90 -30.00 -20.85
N SER A 28 32.92 -29.09 -21.83
CA SER A 28 33.12 -29.40 -23.26
C SER A 28 32.07 -30.32 -23.90
N ALA A 29 30.92 -30.47 -23.24
CA ALA A 29 29.75 -31.14 -23.78
C ALA A 29 28.59 -30.14 -23.93
N LEU A 30 27.69 -30.46 -24.86
CA LEU A 30 26.42 -29.76 -25.05
C LEU A 30 25.30 -30.68 -24.59
N TYR A 31 24.49 -30.23 -23.64
CA TYR A 31 23.30 -30.91 -23.14
C TYR A 31 22.06 -30.25 -23.70
N PHE A 32 21.04 -31.06 -24.00
CA PHE A 32 19.74 -30.56 -24.44
C PHE A 32 18.69 -31.65 -24.25
N VAL A 33 17.43 -31.25 -24.18
CA VAL A 33 16.30 -32.18 -24.05
C VAL A 33 15.58 -32.29 -25.39
N SER A 34 15.30 -33.52 -25.82
CA SER A 34 14.49 -33.83 -27.00
C SER A 34 13.58 -35.01 -26.73
N ASP A 35 12.30 -34.92 -27.11
CA ASP A 35 11.27 -35.94 -26.82
C ASP A 35 11.26 -36.35 -25.31
N SER A 36 11.42 -35.35 -24.43
CA SER A 36 11.52 -35.52 -22.98
C SER A 36 12.71 -36.40 -22.53
N ILE A 37 13.76 -36.53 -23.34
CA ILE A 37 14.98 -37.29 -23.06
C ILE A 37 16.17 -36.33 -23.05
N LEU A 38 17.02 -36.42 -22.02
CA LEU A 38 18.26 -35.64 -21.95
C LEU A 38 19.32 -36.27 -22.86
N HIS A 39 19.86 -35.46 -23.76
CA HIS A 39 20.91 -35.80 -24.69
C HIS A 39 22.18 -35.02 -24.35
N GLU A 40 23.32 -35.62 -24.65
CA GLU A 40 24.64 -35.01 -24.59
C GLU A 40 25.30 -35.13 -25.96
N TYR A 41 25.96 -34.06 -26.39
CA TYR A 41 26.92 -34.06 -27.48
C TYR A 41 28.32 -33.83 -26.92
N LYS A 42 29.15 -34.86 -27.01
CA LYS A 42 30.53 -34.86 -26.49
C LYS A 42 31.42 -35.66 -27.42
N GLY A 43 32.62 -35.17 -27.67
CA GLY A 43 33.60 -35.87 -28.52
C GLY A 43 33.17 -36.11 -29.97
N GLY A 44 32.24 -35.30 -30.49
CA GLY A 44 31.74 -35.43 -31.87
C GLY A 44 30.54 -36.35 -32.07
N SER A 45 30.00 -36.93 -30.99
CA SER A 45 28.85 -37.84 -31.04
C SER A 45 27.71 -37.37 -30.13
N PHE A 46 26.47 -37.58 -30.58
CA PHE A 46 25.26 -37.41 -29.77
C PHE A 46 24.87 -38.73 -29.11
N SER A 47 24.52 -38.68 -27.83
CA SER A 47 24.01 -39.84 -27.07
C SER A 47 22.96 -39.40 -26.07
N ALA A 48 21.98 -40.27 -25.79
CA ALA A 48 21.09 -40.07 -24.65
C ALA A 48 21.88 -40.27 -23.34
N VAL A 49 21.73 -39.34 -22.41
CA VAL A 49 22.32 -39.41 -21.07
C VAL A 49 21.63 -40.51 -20.23
N ASP A 50 20.31 -40.60 -20.36
CA ASP A 50 19.44 -41.67 -19.87
C ASP A 50 18.33 -41.86 -20.92
N ASN A 51 17.83 -43.08 -21.12
CA ASN A 51 16.73 -43.36 -22.06
C ASN A 51 15.34 -43.14 -21.45
N SER A 52 15.25 -42.72 -20.19
CA SER A 52 13.98 -42.47 -19.51
C SER A 52 13.41 -41.11 -19.89
N LYS A 53 12.12 -41.08 -20.26
CA LYS A 53 11.38 -39.82 -20.45
C LYS A 53 11.08 -39.17 -19.09
N ARG A 54 11.41 -37.90 -18.94
CA ARG A 54 11.26 -37.14 -17.69
C ARG A 54 10.74 -35.72 -17.95
N ASP A 55 10.16 -35.10 -16.92
CA ASP A 55 9.68 -33.72 -16.98
C ASP A 55 10.85 -32.76 -16.71
N TYR A 56 11.69 -32.49 -17.71
CA TYR A 56 12.84 -31.56 -17.58
C TYR A 56 12.38 -30.11 -17.59
N ARG A 57 12.82 -29.34 -16.58
CA ARG A 57 12.38 -27.96 -16.34
C ARG A 57 13.49 -26.92 -16.50
N ASP A 58 14.71 -27.25 -16.07
CA ASP A 58 15.87 -26.38 -16.20
C ASP A 58 17.19 -27.17 -16.24
N ILE A 59 18.21 -26.59 -16.89
CA ILE A 59 19.58 -27.08 -16.90
C ILE A 59 20.52 -25.88 -16.67
N THR A 60 21.28 -25.93 -15.58
CA THR A 60 22.22 -24.88 -15.18
C THR A 60 23.57 -25.48 -14.86
N SER A 61 24.67 -24.77 -15.18
CA SER A 61 25.99 -25.11 -14.65
C SER A 61 26.40 -24.17 -13.52
N SER A 62 26.91 -24.75 -12.44
CA SER A 62 27.31 -24.02 -11.24
C SER A 62 28.44 -24.76 -10.53
N PHE A 63 29.55 -24.05 -10.25
CA PHE A 63 30.73 -24.55 -9.54
C PHE A 63 31.14 -25.97 -9.95
N GLY A 64 31.37 -26.17 -11.25
CA GLY A 64 31.84 -27.45 -11.78
C GLY A 64 30.78 -28.55 -11.92
N ASN A 65 29.55 -28.31 -11.45
CA ASN A 65 28.44 -29.23 -11.58
C ASN A 65 27.50 -28.81 -12.73
N LEU A 66 26.84 -29.79 -13.35
CA LEU A 66 25.63 -29.59 -14.13
C LEU A 66 24.42 -29.99 -13.29
N VAL A 67 23.52 -29.05 -13.06
CA VAL A 67 22.32 -29.23 -12.23
C VAL A 67 21.10 -29.22 -13.15
N ILE A 68 20.31 -30.29 -13.06
CA ILE A 68 19.17 -30.53 -13.95
C ILE A 68 17.92 -30.69 -13.10
N ALA A 69 17.03 -29.71 -13.15
CA ALA A 69 15.76 -29.73 -12.44
C ALA A 69 14.70 -30.51 -13.23
N ARG A 70 14.03 -31.44 -12.57
CA ARG A 70 12.93 -32.24 -13.15
C ARG A 70 11.71 -32.25 -12.24
N GLY A 71 10.56 -32.63 -12.78
CA GLY A 71 9.32 -32.76 -12.02
C GLY A 71 9.42 -33.75 -10.85
N GLU A 72 10.26 -34.79 -10.97
CA GLU A 72 10.42 -35.82 -9.94
C GLU A 72 11.64 -35.64 -9.02
N GLY A 73 12.52 -34.68 -9.29
CA GLY A 73 13.77 -34.51 -8.53
C GLY A 73 14.83 -33.72 -9.28
N ILE A 74 15.99 -33.55 -8.65
CA ILE A 74 17.14 -32.84 -9.22
C ILE A 74 18.25 -33.86 -9.51
N LEU A 75 18.77 -33.85 -10.73
CA LEU A 75 19.96 -34.61 -11.11
C LEU A 75 21.16 -33.68 -11.12
N VAL A 76 22.23 -34.09 -10.45
CA VAL A 76 23.52 -33.38 -10.48
C VAL A 76 24.52 -34.28 -11.19
N ILE A 77 25.18 -33.76 -12.23
CA ILE A 77 26.36 -34.37 -12.83
C ILE A 77 27.57 -33.61 -12.29
N ASP A 78 28.39 -34.28 -11.48
CA ASP A 78 29.56 -33.65 -10.85
C ASP A 78 30.72 -33.45 -11.84
N GLU A 79 31.80 -32.80 -11.37
CA GLU A 79 33.01 -32.56 -12.17
C GLU A 79 33.65 -33.85 -12.76
N ASN A 80 33.41 -35.00 -12.10
CA ASN A 80 33.91 -36.31 -12.53
C ASN A 80 32.94 -37.02 -13.49
N GLY A 81 31.77 -36.45 -13.77
CA GLY A 81 30.72 -37.06 -14.57
C GLY A 81 29.82 -38.03 -13.80
N SER A 82 29.87 -38.03 -12.47
CA SER A 82 29.03 -38.89 -11.62
C SER A 82 27.62 -38.34 -11.52
N PHE A 83 26.63 -39.23 -11.65
CA PHE A 83 25.22 -38.90 -11.51
C PHE A 83 24.79 -38.98 -10.05
N ILE A 84 24.32 -37.88 -9.49
CA ILE A 84 23.84 -37.77 -8.11
C ILE A 84 22.37 -37.36 -8.14
N GLU A 85 21.50 -38.27 -7.69
CA GLU A 85 20.07 -38.05 -7.59
C GLU A 85 19.70 -37.37 -6.27
N LYS A 86 18.91 -36.30 -6.34
CA LYS A 86 18.38 -35.55 -5.19
C LYS A 86 16.84 -35.58 -5.24
N SER A 87 16.22 -36.20 -4.25
CA SER A 87 14.76 -36.38 -4.15
C SER A 87 14.01 -35.09 -3.73
N GLU A 88 14.19 -34.02 -4.50
CA GLU A 88 13.51 -32.73 -4.32
C GLU A 88 12.53 -32.51 -5.50
N PRO A 89 11.29 -33.01 -5.42
CA PRO A 89 10.36 -33.00 -6.53
C PRO A 89 9.79 -31.60 -6.81
N SER A 90 9.23 -31.41 -8.00
CA SER A 90 8.47 -30.22 -8.41
C SER A 90 9.27 -28.90 -8.48
N MET A 91 10.57 -28.97 -8.73
CA MET A 91 11.44 -27.79 -8.74
C MET A 91 11.54 -27.18 -10.14
N ALA A 92 11.34 -25.88 -10.28
CA ALA A 92 11.43 -25.19 -11.57
C ALA A 92 12.90 -24.97 -12.00
N SER A 93 13.79 -24.72 -11.04
CA SER A 93 15.22 -24.50 -11.26
C SER A 93 15.99 -24.84 -9.98
N ALA A 94 17.28 -25.16 -10.13
CA ALA A 94 18.20 -25.40 -9.03
C ALA A 94 19.65 -25.09 -9.41
N LEU A 95 20.48 -24.75 -8.43
CA LEU A 95 21.91 -24.54 -8.57
C LEU A 95 22.66 -25.05 -7.33
N ILE A 96 23.96 -25.27 -7.48
CA ILE A 96 24.85 -25.58 -6.36
C ILE A 96 25.75 -24.38 -6.10
N ASP A 97 26.10 -24.08 -4.85
CA ASP A 97 27.10 -23.06 -4.50
C ASP A 97 28.53 -23.64 -4.37
N ASP A 98 29.53 -22.80 -4.11
CA ASP A 98 30.93 -23.20 -3.91
C ASP A 98 31.15 -24.09 -2.68
N GLU A 99 30.24 -24.03 -1.70
CA GLU A 99 30.22 -24.89 -0.52
C GLU A 99 29.54 -26.25 -0.79
N GLY A 100 29.00 -26.47 -2.00
CA GLY A 100 28.29 -27.69 -2.37
C GLY A 100 26.83 -27.74 -1.90
N SER A 101 26.29 -26.62 -1.39
CA SER A 101 24.90 -26.53 -0.99
C SER A 101 23.98 -26.41 -2.20
N LEU A 102 22.86 -27.12 -2.16
CA LEU A 102 21.85 -27.09 -3.20
C LEU A 102 20.85 -25.95 -2.91
N TRP A 103 20.65 -25.09 -3.89
CA TRP A 103 19.68 -23.99 -3.89
C TRP A 103 18.57 -24.29 -4.89
N PHE A 104 17.32 -24.16 -4.46
CA PHE A 104 16.16 -24.46 -5.30
C PHE A 104 14.91 -23.70 -4.84
N GLY A 105 13.97 -23.46 -5.76
CA GLY A 105 12.73 -22.73 -5.48
C GLY A 105 11.53 -23.65 -5.31
N SER A 106 10.78 -23.50 -4.21
CA SER A 106 9.51 -24.19 -3.95
C SER A 106 8.33 -23.23 -4.02
N PHE A 107 7.17 -23.74 -4.45
CA PHE A 107 5.95 -22.96 -4.72
C PHE A 107 5.44 -22.15 -3.50
N TYR A 108 5.72 -22.59 -2.26
CA TYR A 108 5.20 -21.95 -1.03
C TYR A 108 6.27 -21.47 -0.04
N THR A 109 7.52 -21.88 -0.21
CA THR A 109 8.59 -21.60 0.76
C THR A 109 9.73 -20.77 0.18
N GLY A 110 9.52 -20.22 -1.02
CA GLY A 110 10.50 -19.40 -1.71
C GLY A 110 11.75 -20.19 -2.04
N MET A 111 12.92 -19.57 -1.84
CA MET A 111 14.21 -20.18 -2.10
C MET A 111 14.67 -21.00 -0.89
N ILE A 112 15.07 -22.24 -1.13
CA ILE A 112 15.54 -23.20 -0.14
C ILE A 112 17.03 -23.43 -0.36
N LYS A 113 17.82 -23.37 0.71
CA LYS A 113 19.22 -23.85 0.76
C LYS A 113 19.26 -25.16 1.52
N LYS A 114 19.81 -26.20 0.91
CA LYS A 114 20.10 -27.50 1.54
C LYS A 114 21.61 -27.77 1.52
N THR A 115 22.23 -27.83 2.69
CA THR A 115 23.69 -28.05 2.80
C THR A 115 24.06 -29.50 2.45
N PRO A 116 25.35 -29.81 2.20
CA PRO A 116 25.82 -31.19 2.01
C PRO A 116 25.44 -32.14 3.17
N GLU A 117 25.34 -31.62 4.40
CA GLU A 117 24.92 -32.34 5.60
C GLU A 117 23.39 -32.52 5.70
N ASN A 118 22.63 -32.12 4.67
CA ASN A 118 21.17 -32.11 4.60
C ASN A 118 20.48 -31.13 5.57
N VAL A 119 21.17 -30.08 6.03
CA VAL A 119 20.53 -29.01 6.78
C VAL A 119 19.74 -28.13 5.81
N VAL A 120 18.45 -27.96 6.06
CA VAL A 120 17.54 -27.15 5.23
C VAL A 120 17.32 -25.80 5.88
N SER A 121 17.46 -24.74 5.09
CA SER A 121 17.14 -23.36 5.48
C SER A 121 16.37 -22.68 4.35
N TYR A 122 15.60 -21.66 4.72
CA TYR A 122 14.70 -20.95 3.82
C TYR A 122 15.17 -19.50 3.71
N LEU A 123 15.34 -19.00 2.49
CA LEU A 123 15.53 -17.58 2.25
C LEU A 123 14.18 -16.96 1.87
N LEU A 124 13.59 -16.28 2.85
CA LEU A 124 12.43 -15.43 2.65
C LEU A 124 12.93 -14.01 2.41
N LEU A 125 12.60 -13.43 1.25
CA LEU A 125 12.86 -12.03 0.99
C LEU A 125 11.94 -11.19 1.90
N PRO A 126 12.47 -10.17 2.60
CA PRO A 126 11.65 -9.33 3.47
C PRO A 126 10.69 -8.52 2.60
N GLY A 127 9.41 -8.86 2.67
CA GLY A 127 8.35 -8.21 1.91
C GLY A 127 6.96 -8.68 2.34
N PRO A 128 5.90 -8.03 1.85
CA PRO A 128 4.53 -8.51 1.98
C PRO A 128 4.39 -9.93 1.41
N TYR A 129 3.56 -10.78 2.03
CA TYR A 129 3.31 -12.14 1.52
C TYR A 129 2.55 -12.18 0.18
N GLY A 130 1.84 -11.11 -0.16
CA GLY A 130 1.03 -11.04 -1.36
C GLY A 130 1.09 -9.67 -2.02
N LEU A 131 0.58 -9.60 -3.25
CA LEU A 131 0.46 -8.36 -4.01
C LEU A 131 -0.75 -7.53 -3.59
N ASN A 132 -1.66 -8.11 -2.82
CA ASN A 132 -2.96 -7.52 -2.53
C ASN A 132 -2.86 -6.44 -1.46
N SER A 133 -3.60 -5.35 -1.68
CA SER A 133 -3.81 -4.29 -0.70
C SER A 133 -5.25 -3.83 -0.82
N TYR A 134 -5.99 -3.98 0.27
CA TYR A 134 -7.40 -3.64 0.35
C TYR A 134 -7.60 -2.31 1.07
N ASP A 135 -7.00 -2.14 2.24
CA ASP A 135 -6.97 -0.89 2.98
C ASP A 135 -5.56 -0.65 3.54
N MET A 136 -5.23 0.62 3.73
CA MET A 136 -3.98 1.06 4.32
C MET A 136 -4.21 2.21 5.29
N ASP A 137 -3.51 2.14 6.43
CA ASP A 137 -3.50 3.24 7.40
C ASP A 137 -2.15 3.34 8.11
N GLY A 138 -1.76 4.55 8.48
CA GLY A 138 -0.43 4.87 8.96
C GLY A 138 -0.43 5.38 10.39
N VAL A 139 0.57 4.98 11.18
CA VAL A 139 0.76 5.46 12.55
C VAL A 139 2.23 5.57 12.90
N GLY A 140 2.65 6.77 13.33
CA GLY A 140 4.06 7.03 13.61
C GLY A 140 4.94 6.77 12.38
N ASN A 141 5.86 5.80 12.48
CA ASN A 141 6.74 5.36 11.40
C ASN A 141 6.23 4.08 10.68
N GLN A 142 5.02 3.64 11.03
CA GLN A 142 4.45 2.40 10.51
C GLN A 142 3.40 2.68 9.46
N MET A 143 3.26 1.74 8.53
CA MET A 143 2.12 1.64 7.63
C MET A 143 1.57 0.22 7.70
N TRP A 144 0.27 0.11 7.96
CA TRP A 144 -0.47 -1.13 8.04
C TRP A 144 -1.23 -1.35 6.73
N VAL A 145 -1.22 -2.58 6.24
CA VAL A 145 -1.92 -3.00 5.02
C VAL A 145 -2.76 -4.22 5.33
N THR A 146 -4.02 -4.24 4.92
CA THR A 146 -4.81 -5.47 4.85
C THR A 146 -4.77 -6.02 3.43
N SER A 147 -4.68 -7.34 3.30
CA SER A 147 -4.53 -8.00 2.01
C SER A 147 -5.84 -8.51 1.40
N GLY A 148 -6.92 -8.53 2.18
CA GLY A 148 -8.12 -9.30 1.88
C GLY A 148 -9.25 -8.50 1.26
N GLY A 149 -10.41 -8.55 1.92
CA GLY A 149 -11.57 -7.76 1.58
C GLY A 149 -12.60 -8.47 0.71
N HIS A 150 -13.05 -7.78 -0.34
CA HIS A 150 -14.11 -8.26 -1.20
C HIS A 150 -13.91 -7.88 -2.66
N THR A 151 -14.52 -8.65 -3.54
CA THR A 151 -14.67 -8.32 -4.97
C THR A 151 -15.62 -7.13 -5.16
N THR A 152 -15.67 -6.56 -6.37
CA THR A 152 -16.63 -5.50 -6.72
C THR A 152 -18.10 -5.92 -6.57
N ALA A 153 -18.38 -7.22 -6.59
CA ALA A 153 -19.71 -7.78 -6.32
C ALA A 153 -20.01 -7.98 -4.81
N TYR A 154 -19.10 -7.57 -3.93
CA TYR A 154 -19.14 -7.82 -2.47
C TYR A 154 -19.18 -9.32 -2.11
N ALA A 155 -18.49 -10.14 -2.90
CA ALA A 155 -18.17 -11.53 -2.56
C ALA A 155 -16.77 -11.60 -1.92
N PRO A 156 -16.49 -12.57 -1.03
CA PRO A 156 -15.18 -12.72 -0.41
C PRO A 156 -14.07 -12.91 -1.45
N SER A 157 -12.88 -12.39 -1.16
CA SER A 157 -11.70 -12.57 -2.00
C SER A 157 -11.00 -13.92 -1.76
N TYR A 158 -11.28 -14.61 -0.65
CA TYR A 158 -10.59 -15.84 -0.23
C TYR A 158 -9.07 -15.68 -0.10
N ILE A 159 -8.62 -14.49 0.31
CA ILE A 159 -7.23 -14.17 0.56
C ILE A 159 -6.93 -14.40 2.04
N SER A 160 -5.96 -15.29 2.30
CA SER A 160 -5.57 -15.67 3.65
C SER A 160 -4.28 -15.00 4.13
N PHE A 161 -3.66 -14.10 3.35
CA PHE A 161 -2.35 -13.53 3.71
C PHE A 161 -2.38 -12.64 4.96
N GLY A 162 -3.56 -12.14 5.34
CA GLY A 162 -3.74 -11.36 6.57
C GLY A 162 -3.45 -9.88 6.39
N TYR A 163 -2.54 -9.37 7.22
CA TYR A 163 -2.06 -8.00 7.19
C TYR A 163 -0.53 -7.94 7.13
N TYR A 164 -0.03 -6.79 6.67
CA TYR A 164 1.39 -6.47 6.56
C TYR A 164 1.67 -5.16 7.31
N VAL A 165 2.84 -5.06 7.92
CA VAL A 165 3.29 -3.85 8.61
C VAL A 165 4.65 -3.46 8.05
N TYR A 166 4.70 -2.29 7.43
CA TYR A 166 5.95 -1.65 7.05
C TYR A 166 6.44 -0.78 8.20
N GLN A 167 7.73 -0.86 8.54
CA GLN A 167 8.39 0.04 9.46
C GLN A 167 9.87 0.19 9.08
N ASP A 168 10.32 1.43 8.88
CA ASP A 168 11.73 1.79 8.69
C ASP A 168 12.46 0.90 7.64
N GLY A 169 11.84 0.70 6.47
CA GLY A 169 12.41 -0.09 5.38
C GLY A 169 12.22 -1.61 5.49
N ARG A 170 11.46 -2.09 6.48
CA ARG A 170 11.23 -3.53 6.72
C ARG A 170 9.76 -3.86 6.75
N TRP A 171 9.42 -5.02 6.22
CA TRP A 171 8.08 -5.59 6.28
C TRP A 171 8.00 -6.70 7.33
N VAL A 172 6.92 -6.68 8.10
CA VAL A 172 6.51 -7.75 9.01
C VAL A 172 5.15 -8.22 8.56
N ASN A 173 4.99 -9.53 8.38
CA ASN A 173 3.71 -10.14 8.02
C ASN A 173 3.02 -10.66 9.28
N ARG A 174 1.70 -10.84 9.20
CA ARG A 174 0.91 -11.52 10.23
C ARG A 174 1.55 -12.85 10.65
N ASP A 175 1.57 -13.11 11.96
CA ASP A 175 1.86 -14.43 12.52
C ASP A 175 0.65 -15.36 12.38
N GLU A 176 0.74 -16.33 11.46
CA GLU A 176 -0.33 -17.31 11.22
C GLU A 176 -0.52 -18.31 12.36
N SER A 177 0.46 -18.45 13.24
CA SER A 177 0.34 -19.31 14.43
C SER A 177 -0.37 -18.62 15.59
N ASN A 178 -0.62 -17.31 15.49
CA ASN A 178 -1.27 -16.53 16.53
C ASN A 178 -2.75 -16.96 16.67
N PRO A 179 -3.23 -17.23 17.91
CA PRO A 179 -4.58 -17.76 18.13
C PRO A 179 -5.72 -16.76 17.87
N ILE A 180 -5.42 -15.46 17.75
CA ILE A 180 -6.42 -14.39 17.54
C ILE A 180 -6.55 -14.11 16.05
N VAL A 181 -5.43 -13.84 15.37
CA VAL A 181 -5.43 -13.38 13.97
C VAL A 181 -5.09 -14.47 12.95
N GLY A 182 -4.55 -15.61 13.40
CA GLY A 182 -4.01 -16.65 12.52
C GLY A 182 -5.08 -17.33 11.67
N SER A 183 -6.27 -17.58 12.23
CA SER A 183 -7.39 -18.20 11.51
C SER A 183 -8.28 -17.21 10.75
N MET A 184 -8.09 -15.90 10.95
CA MET A 184 -8.85 -14.89 10.24
C MET A 184 -8.44 -14.86 8.77
N ILE A 185 -9.40 -14.63 7.88
CA ILE A 185 -9.19 -14.50 6.44
C ILE A 185 -9.86 -13.22 5.94
N ASP A 186 -9.50 -12.80 4.74
CA ASP A 186 -10.12 -11.66 4.07
C ASP A 186 -10.17 -10.41 4.97
N PHE A 187 -9.03 -10.01 5.52
CA PHE A 187 -8.94 -8.77 6.30
C PHE A 187 -9.39 -7.59 5.44
N THR A 188 -10.33 -6.81 5.96
CA THR A 188 -11.00 -5.71 5.26
C THR A 188 -10.39 -4.38 5.71
N ASN A 189 -11.10 -3.61 6.53
CA ASN A 189 -10.70 -2.25 6.88
C ASN A 189 -9.80 -2.20 8.12
N ILE A 190 -9.02 -1.13 8.21
CA ILE A 190 -8.14 -0.78 9.32
C ILE A 190 -8.72 0.46 9.99
N HIS A 191 -8.70 0.51 11.32
CA HIS A 191 -8.88 1.76 12.03
C HIS A 191 -7.79 1.88 13.10
N ILE A 192 -6.99 2.95 13.01
CA ILE A 192 -5.96 3.25 13.99
C ILE A 192 -6.40 4.40 14.89
N SER A 193 -6.33 4.16 16.20
CA SER A 193 -6.52 5.18 17.24
C SER A 193 -5.42 5.03 18.29
N ASP A 194 -4.46 5.96 18.26
CA ASP A 194 -3.26 5.96 19.10
C ASP A 194 -2.48 4.63 19.04
N ASN A 195 -2.62 3.78 20.06
CA ASN A 195 -1.93 2.50 20.19
C ASN A 195 -2.85 1.30 19.89
N GLU A 196 -4.10 1.54 19.50
CA GLU A 196 -5.08 0.53 19.12
C GLU A 196 -5.18 0.45 17.60
N ILE A 197 -4.90 -0.73 17.05
CA ILE A 197 -5.16 -1.06 15.64
C ILE A 197 -6.31 -2.04 15.61
N TRP A 198 -7.43 -1.62 15.05
CA TRP A 198 -8.60 -2.44 14.81
C TRP A 198 -8.58 -2.96 13.39
N LEU A 199 -8.86 -4.25 13.22
CA LEU A 199 -8.89 -4.92 11.92
C LEU A 199 -10.24 -5.59 11.70
N GLY A 200 -10.87 -5.30 10.58
CA GLY A 200 -12.08 -5.99 10.11
C GLY A 200 -11.76 -7.24 9.28
N SER A 201 -12.76 -8.09 9.09
CA SER A 201 -12.67 -9.28 8.24
C SER A 201 -13.98 -9.56 7.50
N PHE A 202 -13.86 -10.13 6.30
CA PHE A 202 -14.96 -10.81 5.61
C PHE A 202 -15.11 -12.25 6.13
N GLY A 203 -15.72 -12.39 7.31
CA GLY A 203 -16.15 -13.69 7.83
C GLY A 203 -15.53 -14.11 9.17
N ALA A 204 -14.74 -13.26 9.81
CA ALA A 204 -14.20 -13.50 11.15
C ALA A 204 -14.36 -12.30 12.10
N GLY A 205 -15.29 -11.38 11.84
CA GLY A 205 -15.55 -10.27 12.75
C GLY A 205 -14.39 -9.28 12.85
N LEU A 206 -13.94 -8.99 14.09
CA LEU A 206 -12.92 -7.98 14.37
C LEU A 206 -11.74 -8.55 15.18
N ALA A 207 -10.55 -7.98 14.97
CA ALA A 207 -9.42 -8.12 15.87
C ALA A 207 -8.94 -6.76 16.38
N LEU A 208 -8.46 -6.74 17.62
CA LEU A 208 -7.77 -5.61 18.23
C LEU A 208 -6.32 -5.99 18.49
N ILE A 209 -5.42 -5.14 18.01
CA ILE A 209 -3.99 -5.18 18.28
C ILE A 209 -3.65 -3.95 19.12
N ARG A 210 -2.99 -4.16 20.26
CA ARG A 210 -2.43 -3.08 21.08
C ARG A 210 -0.93 -3.18 21.14
N ASN A 211 -0.24 -2.06 20.91
CA ASN A 211 1.22 -2.00 20.93
C ASN A 211 1.89 -3.06 20.03
N GLY A 212 1.30 -3.34 18.86
CA GLY A 212 1.78 -4.34 17.91
C GLY A 212 1.51 -5.80 18.28
N VAL A 213 0.78 -6.08 19.36
CA VAL A 213 0.42 -7.44 19.80
C VAL A 213 -1.08 -7.67 19.64
N PRO A 214 -1.52 -8.71 18.90
CA PRO A 214 -2.93 -9.12 18.90
C PRO A 214 -3.40 -9.47 20.32
N GLU A 215 -4.48 -8.84 20.77
CA GLU A 215 -4.96 -8.93 22.16
C GLU A 215 -6.39 -9.49 22.25
N GLU A 216 -7.31 -8.99 21.41
CA GLU A 216 -8.72 -9.39 21.46
C GLU A 216 -9.26 -9.75 20.07
N TYR A 217 -10.16 -10.73 20.03
CA TYR A 217 -10.92 -11.16 18.85
C TYR A 217 -12.41 -11.04 19.18
N PHE A 218 -13.19 -10.41 18.30
CA PHE A 218 -14.62 -10.19 18.51
C PHE A 218 -15.45 -10.87 17.42
N ASP A 219 -16.35 -11.74 17.87
CA ASP A 219 -17.31 -12.46 17.05
C ASP A 219 -18.71 -12.40 17.68
N LYS A 220 -19.65 -13.18 17.15
CA LYS A 220 -21.02 -13.27 17.67
C LYS A 220 -21.15 -13.74 19.13
N ASN A 221 -20.11 -14.35 19.71
CA ASN A 221 -20.15 -14.96 21.04
C ASN A 221 -19.77 -13.96 22.15
N ASN A 222 -18.97 -12.94 21.84
CA ASN A 222 -18.49 -11.96 22.81
C ASN A 222 -18.78 -10.49 22.43
N SER A 223 -19.53 -10.27 21.34
CA SER A 223 -19.96 -8.95 20.89
C SER A 223 -21.40 -8.99 20.36
N THR A 224 -21.90 -7.85 19.88
CA THR A 224 -23.19 -7.76 19.18
C THR A 224 -23.13 -8.16 17.72
N ILE A 225 -21.94 -8.43 17.16
CA ILE A 225 -21.75 -8.86 15.77
C ILE A 225 -22.65 -10.07 15.47
N LYS A 226 -23.28 -10.05 14.29
CA LYS A 226 -24.11 -11.14 13.77
C LYS A 226 -23.54 -11.70 12.48
N GLU A 227 -23.87 -12.96 12.26
CA GLU A 227 -23.65 -13.65 11.00
C GLU A 227 -24.61 -13.12 9.93
N SER A 228 -24.05 -12.68 8.80
CA SER A 228 -24.79 -12.39 7.56
C SER A 228 -25.40 -13.66 6.96
N VAL A 229 -24.58 -14.70 6.91
CA VAL A 229 -24.89 -16.09 6.59
C VAL A 229 -24.12 -17.00 7.54
N PRO A 230 -24.52 -18.27 7.74
CA PRO A 230 -23.85 -19.16 8.69
C PRO A 230 -22.33 -19.20 8.47
N GLY A 231 -21.57 -18.90 9.52
CA GLY A 231 -20.11 -18.82 9.53
C GLY A 231 -19.52 -17.55 8.91
N ARG A 232 -20.28 -16.46 8.77
CA ARG A 232 -19.78 -15.19 8.21
C ARG A 232 -20.22 -13.95 8.97
N GLU A 233 -19.37 -13.55 9.90
CA GLU A 233 -19.35 -12.23 10.54
C GLU A 233 -18.55 -11.25 9.69
N ILE A 234 -19.24 -10.32 9.01
CA ILE A 234 -18.63 -9.41 8.04
C ILE A 234 -18.61 -7.98 8.58
N VAL A 235 -17.42 -7.37 8.61
CA VAL A 235 -17.19 -5.97 8.99
C VAL A 235 -16.38 -5.26 7.90
N PHE A 236 -16.86 -4.13 7.40
CA PHE A 236 -16.24 -3.36 6.30
C PHE A 236 -15.85 -1.93 6.64
N GLY A 237 -16.35 -1.38 7.74
CA GLY A 237 -16.03 -0.03 8.18
C GLY A 237 -15.99 0.07 9.68
N MET A 238 -15.09 0.92 10.17
CA MET A 238 -14.91 1.24 11.57
C MET A 238 -14.52 2.71 11.69
N ALA A 239 -15.05 3.39 12.71
CA ALA A 239 -14.61 4.73 13.07
C ALA A 239 -14.83 4.96 14.57
N LYS A 240 -13.92 5.69 15.22
CA LYS A 240 -14.03 6.03 16.63
C LYS A 240 -14.54 7.46 16.77
N ASP A 241 -15.51 7.66 17.65
CA ASP A 241 -16.03 8.99 17.97
C ASP A 241 -15.18 9.71 19.04
N ASN A 242 -15.48 10.98 19.29
CA ASN A 242 -14.73 11.79 20.26
C ASN A 242 -14.96 11.35 21.72
N ASP A 243 -15.98 10.52 21.98
CA ASP A 243 -16.26 9.94 23.30
C ASP A 243 -15.52 8.59 23.50
N GLY A 244 -14.75 8.17 22.49
CA GLY A 244 -13.95 6.95 22.51
C GLY A 244 -14.74 5.68 22.20
N ASN A 245 -15.96 5.79 21.67
CA ASN A 245 -16.73 4.64 21.21
C ASN A 245 -16.30 4.26 19.79
N LEU A 246 -16.12 2.95 19.55
CA LEU A 246 -15.83 2.42 18.22
C LEU A 246 -17.15 2.04 17.53
N TRP A 247 -17.49 2.76 16.49
CA TRP A 247 -18.57 2.40 15.57
C TRP A 247 -18.05 1.44 14.52
N ALA A 248 -18.87 0.45 14.15
CA ALA A 248 -18.52 -0.53 13.13
C ALA A 248 -19.73 -0.97 12.31
N SER A 249 -19.50 -1.35 11.05
CA SER A 249 -20.53 -1.94 10.19
C SER A 249 -20.69 -3.43 10.48
N ASN A 250 -21.91 -3.97 10.45
CA ASN A 250 -22.17 -5.41 10.37
C ASN A 250 -22.93 -5.72 9.09
N TYR A 251 -22.17 -6.02 8.04
CA TYR A 251 -22.68 -6.07 6.67
C TYR A 251 -23.67 -7.22 6.43
N ASP A 252 -24.72 -6.95 5.66
CA ASP A 252 -25.83 -7.83 5.30
C ASP A 252 -26.59 -8.40 6.50
N THR A 253 -26.83 -7.56 7.52
CA THR A 253 -27.62 -7.90 8.71
C THR A 253 -28.73 -6.89 9.00
N ASP A 254 -29.76 -7.26 9.76
CA ASP A 254 -30.86 -6.35 10.12
C ASP A 254 -30.44 -5.23 11.09
N LYS A 255 -29.28 -5.38 11.74
CA LYS A 255 -28.71 -4.42 12.67
C LYS A 255 -27.29 -4.05 12.25
N ALA A 256 -27.23 -3.36 11.11
CA ALA A 256 -25.99 -3.15 10.38
C ALA A 256 -25.01 -2.14 11.01
N LEU A 257 -25.41 -1.42 12.08
CA LEU A 257 -24.53 -0.49 12.79
C LEU A 257 -24.30 -0.98 14.22
N LEU A 258 -23.03 -1.19 14.56
CA LEU A 258 -22.57 -1.60 15.88
C LEU A 258 -21.87 -0.44 16.57
N VAL A 259 -21.89 -0.44 17.90
CA VAL A 259 -21.02 0.42 18.70
C VAL A 259 -20.43 -0.38 19.85
N ARG A 260 -19.10 -0.30 19.99
CA ARG A 260 -18.40 -0.70 21.21
C ARG A 260 -18.15 0.56 22.02
N ARG A 261 -18.82 0.67 23.15
CA ARG A 261 -18.66 1.79 24.08
C ARG A 261 -17.24 1.84 24.63
N SER A 262 -16.80 3.01 25.06
CA SER A 262 -15.48 3.18 25.71
C SER A 262 -15.31 2.32 26.97
N ASN A 263 -16.40 1.94 27.64
CA ASN A 263 -16.42 0.99 28.77
C ASN A 263 -16.36 -0.50 28.36
N GLY A 264 -16.34 -0.80 27.06
CA GLY A 264 -16.30 -2.16 26.50
C GLY A 264 -17.65 -2.82 26.23
N ALA A 265 -18.77 -2.18 26.57
CA ALA A 265 -20.10 -2.70 26.26
C ALA A 265 -20.38 -2.64 24.75
N TRP A 266 -21.11 -3.64 24.24
CA TRP A 266 -21.51 -3.71 22.84
C TRP A 266 -23.01 -3.44 22.69
N GLU A 267 -23.34 -2.60 21.71
CA GLU A 267 -24.70 -2.31 21.29
C GLU A 267 -24.82 -2.44 19.77
N ASP A 268 -26.04 -2.60 19.27
CA ASP A 268 -26.35 -2.73 17.85
C ASP A 268 -27.65 -2.00 17.50
N PHE A 269 -27.71 -1.47 16.28
CA PHE A 269 -28.81 -0.64 15.84
C PHE A 269 -29.36 -1.08 14.49
N ASN A 270 -30.69 -1.18 14.41
CA ASN A 270 -31.38 -1.26 13.12
C ASN A 270 -31.52 0.15 12.55
N VAL A 271 -30.74 0.44 11.51
CA VAL A 271 -30.74 1.73 10.82
C VAL A 271 -31.58 1.72 9.54
N GLY A 272 -32.39 0.68 9.31
CA GLY A 272 -33.23 0.52 8.11
C GLY A 272 -32.46 0.15 6.84
N LEU A 273 -31.17 -0.16 6.98
CA LEU A 273 -30.26 -0.61 5.93
C LEU A 273 -29.50 -1.83 6.45
N LYS A 274 -29.13 -2.74 5.53
CA LYS A 274 -28.36 -3.94 5.85
C LYS A 274 -26.88 -3.86 5.47
N ASN A 275 -26.57 -3.03 4.47
CA ASN A 275 -25.26 -2.96 3.86
C ASN A 275 -24.65 -1.61 4.23
N LEU A 276 -23.83 -1.59 5.27
CA LEU A 276 -22.96 -0.46 5.59
C LEU A 276 -21.51 -0.84 5.28
N GLY A 277 -20.76 0.11 4.75
CA GLY A 277 -19.34 -0.03 4.43
C GLY A 277 -18.47 0.84 5.33
N GLU A 278 -17.40 1.35 4.74
CA GLU A 278 -16.49 2.34 5.32
C GLU A 278 -17.25 3.51 5.95
N MET A 279 -16.68 4.09 7.01
CA MET A 279 -17.31 5.16 7.75
C MET A 279 -16.29 6.10 8.38
N VAL A 280 -16.73 7.33 8.67
CA VAL A 280 -15.99 8.34 9.43
C VAL A 280 -16.88 8.98 10.48
N VAL A 281 -16.27 9.62 11.48
CA VAL A 281 -16.98 10.42 12.49
C VAL A 281 -16.56 11.87 12.40
N ASP A 282 -17.54 12.77 12.31
CA ASP A 282 -17.32 14.21 12.32
C ASP A 282 -17.17 14.79 13.73
N ASP A 283 -16.87 16.10 13.81
CA ASP A 283 -16.61 16.79 15.08
C ASP A 283 -17.86 16.94 15.96
N GLN A 284 -19.04 16.54 15.47
CA GLN A 284 -20.31 16.55 16.19
C GLN A 284 -20.75 15.14 16.62
N ASN A 285 -19.82 14.16 16.58
CA ASN A 285 -20.07 12.74 16.82
C ASN A 285 -21.15 12.15 15.90
N GLN A 286 -21.22 12.63 14.65
CA GLN A 286 -22.08 12.03 13.63
C GLN A 286 -21.30 10.98 12.86
N VAL A 287 -21.86 9.79 12.72
CA VAL A 287 -21.30 8.68 11.95
C VAL A 287 -21.78 8.79 10.51
N TRP A 288 -20.85 8.97 9.59
CA TRP A 288 -21.09 8.98 8.15
C TRP A 288 -20.62 7.66 7.56
N ALA A 289 -21.54 6.80 7.12
CA ALA A 289 -21.26 5.47 6.63
C ALA A 289 -21.68 5.28 5.17
N LEU A 290 -20.82 4.67 4.37
CA LEU A 290 -21.14 4.31 2.99
C LEU A 290 -22.24 3.24 2.94
N VAL A 291 -23.09 3.31 1.92
CA VAL A 291 -24.20 2.35 1.70
C VAL A 291 -23.97 1.59 0.39
N PRO A 292 -23.09 0.57 0.40
CA PRO A 292 -22.77 -0.17 -0.81
C PRO A 292 -23.93 -1.01 -1.35
N ARG A 293 -23.84 -1.35 -2.65
CA ARG A 293 -24.85 -2.14 -3.39
C ARG A 293 -26.26 -1.56 -3.33
N ASN A 294 -26.37 -0.25 -3.27
CA ASN A 294 -27.62 0.47 -3.27
C ASN A 294 -27.61 1.53 -4.39
N SER A 295 -28.65 1.54 -5.24
CA SER A 295 -28.75 2.50 -6.34
C SER A 295 -29.44 3.81 -5.94
N SER A 296 -30.09 3.88 -4.77
CA SER A 296 -30.88 5.02 -4.31
C SER A 296 -30.31 5.77 -3.11
N THR A 297 -29.24 5.27 -2.51
CA THR A 297 -28.58 5.89 -1.34
C THR A 297 -27.09 5.64 -1.42
N GLY A 298 -26.29 6.69 -1.26
CA GLY A 298 -24.83 6.58 -1.20
C GLY A 298 -24.28 6.59 0.22
N ILE A 299 -24.81 7.46 1.09
CA ILE A 299 -24.32 7.64 2.45
C ILE A 299 -25.48 7.63 3.45
N LEU A 300 -25.28 6.98 4.59
CA LEU A 300 -26.10 7.09 5.79
C LEU A 300 -25.37 7.99 6.79
N VAL A 301 -26.05 8.99 7.33
CA VAL A 301 -25.56 9.76 8.48
C VAL A 301 -26.40 9.45 9.69
N VAL A 302 -25.76 9.16 10.82
CA VAL A 302 -26.38 8.82 12.09
C VAL A 302 -25.82 9.70 13.20
N LYS A 303 -26.69 10.18 14.08
CA LYS A 303 -26.31 10.83 15.33
C LYS A 303 -27.06 10.17 16.47
N GLU A 304 -26.35 9.75 17.50
CA GLU A 304 -26.97 9.31 18.74
C GLU A 304 -27.38 10.54 19.57
N LEU A 305 -28.64 10.55 20.01
CA LEU A 305 -29.20 11.61 20.84
C LEU A 305 -29.04 11.25 22.33
N GLU A 306 -29.14 12.25 23.22
CA GLU A 306 -29.00 12.06 24.68
C GLU A 306 -29.93 10.99 25.27
N ASN A 307 -31.06 10.72 24.63
CA ASN A 307 -32.03 9.70 25.04
C ASN A 307 -31.69 8.29 24.52
N GLY A 308 -30.53 8.10 23.88
CA GLY A 308 -30.07 6.84 23.26
C GLY A 308 -30.75 6.49 21.93
N GLN A 309 -31.59 7.37 21.39
CA GLN A 309 -32.19 7.16 20.07
C GLN A 309 -31.25 7.66 18.97
N LEU A 310 -31.32 7.01 17.81
CA LEU A 310 -30.62 7.45 16.61
C LEU A 310 -31.47 8.40 15.79
N GLN A 311 -30.95 9.60 15.54
CA GLN A 311 -31.35 10.42 14.40
C GLN A 311 -30.60 9.94 13.16
N ARG A 312 -31.27 9.81 12.02
CA ARG A 312 -30.64 9.37 10.77
C ARG A 312 -31.06 10.18 9.55
N ARG A 313 -30.17 10.33 8.58
CA ARG A 313 -30.44 10.91 7.26
C ARG A 313 -29.79 10.04 6.18
N LEU A 314 -30.52 9.82 5.09
CA LEU A 314 -30.01 9.15 3.90
C LEU A 314 -29.63 10.21 2.87
N LEU A 315 -28.41 10.10 2.35
CA LEU A 315 -27.86 11.02 1.37
C LEU A 315 -27.72 10.32 0.02
N ASN A 316 -28.14 11.00 -1.03
CA ASN A 316 -28.16 10.54 -2.41
C ASN A 316 -27.87 11.71 -3.38
N THR A 317 -28.02 11.46 -4.67
CA THR A 317 -27.75 12.44 -5.75
C THR A 317 -28.75 13.59 -5.86
N THR A 318 -29.86 13.54 -5.13
CA THR A 318 -30.92 14.56 -5.19
C THR A 318 -30.51 15.80 -4.39
N SER A 319 -30.73 16.98 -4.97
CA SER A 319 -30.50 18.26 -4.29
C SER A 319 -31.37 18.38 -3.02
N ASN A 320 -30.75 18.93 -1.97
CA ASN A 320 -31.21 18.99 -0.58
C ASN A 320 -31.41 17.61 0.06
N GLN A 321 -30.88 16.54 -0.54
CA GLN A 321 -30.86 15.19 0.01
C GLN A 321 -29.47 14.57 -0.12
N GLY A 322 -28.41 15.37 -0.05
CA GLY A 322 -27.02 14.93 -0.12
C GLY A 322 -26.26 15.52 -1.30
N GLY A 323 -26.92 15.78 -2.44
CA GLY A 323 -26.28 16.42 -3.60
C GLY A 323 -25.07 15.65 -4.14
N LEU A 324 -24.99 14.34 -3.89
CA LEU A 324 -23.85 13.52 -4.31
C LEU A 324 -23.76 13.47 -5.85
N PRO A 325 -22.56 13.45 -6.44
CA PRO A 325 -22.42 13.27 -7.89
C PRO A 325 -22.84 11.88 -8.35
N ASN A 326 -22.67 10.86 -7.48
CA ASN A 326 -23.11 9.49 -7.75
C ASN A 326 -23.42 8.77 -6.42
N ASN A 327 -24.42 7.89 -6.41
CA ASN A 327 -24.78 7.07 -5.25
C ASN A 327 -23.79 5.93 -4.99
N ASN A 328 -22.98 5.55 -5.98
CA ASN A 328 -21.90 4.58 -5.79
C ASN A 328 -20.68 5.30 -5.21
N VAL A 329 -20.74 5.51 -3.90
CA VAL A 329 -19.67 6.11 -3.10
C VAL A 329 -18.70 5.02 -2.67
N LYS A 330 -17.41 5.28 -2.84
CA LYS A 330 -16.33 4.30 -2.62
C LYS A 330 -15.32 4.72 -1.57
N ALA A 331 -15.19 6.01 -1.33
CA ALA A 331 -14.26 6.56 -0.35
C ALA A 331 -14.92 7.68 0.44
N ILE A 332 -14.61 7.76 1.72
CA ILE A 332 -15.05 8.85 2.59
C ILE A 332 -13.96 9.16 3.62
N VAL A 333 -13.57 10.42 3.74
CA VAL A 333 -12.55 10.85 4.70
C VAL A 333 -12.93 12.19 5.31
N LYS A 334 -12.68 12.37 6.61
CA LYS A 334 -12.72 13.68 7.26
C LYS A 334 -11.34 14.31 7.16
N ASP A 335 -11.27 15.54 6.67
CA ASP A 335 -10.01 16.26 6.59
C ASP A 335 -9.70 17.04 7.89
N LYS A 336 -8.56 17.74 7.91
CA LYS A 336 -8.12 18.47 9.11
C LYS A 336 -8.95 19.73 9.41
N ASP A 337 -9.69 20.24 8.44
CA ASP A 337 -10.61 21.37 8.60
C ASP A 337 -12.02 20.92 9.05
N GLY A 338 -12.21 19.61 9.23
CA GLY A 338 -13.47 19.00 9.64
C GLY A 338 -14.44 18.78 8.49
N GLU A 339 -14.01 18.97 7.24
CA GLU A 339 -14.82 18.75 6.04
C GLU A 339 -14.87 17.26 5.69
N ILE A 340 -15.99 16.80 5.14
CA ILE A 340 -16.13 15.40 4.70
C ILE A 340 -15.95 15.32 3.19
N TRP A 341 -14.84 14.71 2.78
CA TRP A 341 -14.50 14.45 1.39
C TRP A 341 -15.02 13.09 0.96
N VAL A 342 -15.65 13.05 -0.21
CA VAL A 342 -16.34 11.88 -0.72
C VAL A 342 -15.87 11.55 -2.13
N GLY A 343 -15.37 10.33 -2.31
CA GLY A 343 -15.00 9.76 -3.59
C GLY A 343 -16.09 8.88 -4.16
N THR A 344 -16.47 9.12 -5.42
CA THR A 344 -17.53 8.38 -6.11
C THR A 344 -17.04 7.80 -7.43
N GLU A 345 -17.92 7.08 -8.14
CA GLU A 345 -17.63 6.64 -9.52
C GLU A 345 -17.56 7.77 -10.56
N THR A 346 -17.89 9.01 -10.19
CA THR A 346 -17.86 10.18 -11.08
C THR A 346 -17.19 11.38 -10.39
N GLY A 347 -16.05 11.13 -9.75
CA GLY A 347 -15.23 12.15 -9.11
C GLY A 347 -15.54 12.43 -7.64
N ILE A 348 -15.08 13.60 -7.19
CA ILE A 348 -15.07 14.02 -5.79
C ILE A 348 -16.20 15.02 -5.51
N ALA A 349 -16.75 14.95 -4.29
CA ALA A 349 -17.55 16.03 -3.72
C ALA A 349 -17.21 16.23 -2.23
N VAL A 350 -17.50 17.41 -1.70
CA VAL A 350 -17.16 17.80 -0.33
C VAL A 350 -18.38 18.31 0.40
N PHE A 351 -18.61 17.80 1.62
CA PHE A 351 -19.52 18.42 2.58
C PHE A 351 -18.73 19.43 3.41
N TYR A 352 -18.81 20.70 3.03
CA TYR A 352 -18.12 21.81 3.73
C TYR A 352 -18.71 22.12 5.12
N ASN A 353 -19.96 21.72 5.38
CA ASN A 353 -20.65 22.00 6.64
C ASN A 353 -21.34 20.73 7.17
N PRO A 354 -20.59 19.69 7.60
CA PRO A 354 -21.18 18.42 8.05
C PRO A 354 -22.06 18.58 9.29
N ASN A 355 -21.84 19.61 10.11
CA ASN A 355 -22.70 19.98 11.23
C ASN A 355 -24.15 20.32 10.81
N LEU A 356 -24.38 20.78 9.57
CA LEU A 356 -25.70 21.14 9.05
C LEU A 356 -26.44 19.96 8.41
N VAL A 357 -25.86 18.76 8.40
CA VAL A 357 -26.43 17.60 7.68
C VAL A 357 -27.81 17.19 8.20
N PHE A 358 -28.23 17.52 9.41
CA PHE A 358 -29.61 17.24 9.84
C PHE A 358 -30.60 18.37 9.57
N ASP A 359 -30.11 19.59 9.30
CA ASP A 359 -30.93 20.76 8.98
C ASP A 359 -31.42 20.72 7.52
N GLY A 360 -30.62 20.10 6.64
CA GLY A 360 -30.91 20.03 5.21
C GLY A 360 -30.64 21.34 4.47
N GLY A 361 -31.10 21.39 3.22
CA GLY A 361 -30.83 22.53 2.34
C GLY A 361 -29.47 22.47 1.62
N PRO A 362 -29.16 23.48 0.80
CA PRO A 362 -28.00 23.45 -0.10
C PRO A 362 -26.65 23.49 0.62
N ASN A 363 -26.59 24.07 1.83
CA ASN A 363 -25.36 24.15 2.62
C ASN A 363 -25.03 22.82 3.32
N ALA A 364 -26.00 21.89 3.40
CA ALA A 364 -25.87 20.58 3.99
C ALA A 364 -25.60 19.47 2.95
N ASP A 365 -25.59 19.83 1.66
CA ASP A 365 -25.30 18.94 0.55
C ASP A 365 -23.81 18.97 0.21
N ALA A 366 -23.34 17.90 -0.42
CA ALA A 366 -22.02 17.84 -1.02
C ALA A 366 -21.94 18.79 -2.21
N GLN A 367 -20.75 19.34 -2.44
CA GLN A 367 -20.46 20.19 -3.59
C GLN A 367 -19.28 19.61 -4.36
N GLN A 368 -19.43 19.48 -5.69
CA GLN A 368 -18.31 19.16 -6.56
C GLN A 368 -17.42 20.40 -6.72
N ILE A 369 -16.12 20.21 -6.60
CA ILE A 369 -15.14 21.28 -6.81
C ILE A 369 -14.98 21.52 -8.30
N ILE A 370 -15.04 22.78 -8.72
CA ILE A 370 -14.79 23.20 -10.11
C ILE A 370 -13.32 23.58 -10.24
N ILE A 371 -12.65 23.01 -11.23
CA ILE A 371 -11.26 23.31 -11.57
C ILE A 371 -11.19 23.84 -13.01
N ASP A 372 -10.31 24.80 -13.23
CA ASP A 372 -9.94 25.35 -14.53
C ASP A 372 -8.44 25.10 -14.73
N ASP A 373 -8.09 24.20 -15.66
CA ASP A 373 -6.70 23.87 -15.98
C ASP A 373 -6.12 24.76 -17.10
N GLY A 374 -6.86 25.78 -17.52
CA GLY A 374 -6.54 26.68 -18.62
C GLY A 374 -6.95 26.16 -20.00
N ASN A 375 -7.33 24.88 -20.13
CA ASN A 375 -7.83 24.28 -21.36
C ASN A 375 -9.32 23.92 -21.27
N ASP A 376 -9.78 23.44 -20.12
CA ASP A 376 -11.17 23.08 -19.86
C ASP A 376 -11.59 23.46 -18.43
N VAL A 377 -12.88 23.75 -18.27
CA VAL A 377 -13.51 23.98 -16.96
C VAL A 377 -14.38 22.77 -16.65
N GLY A 378 -14.00 22.04 -15.61
CA GLY A 378 -14.67 20.79 -15.25
C GLY A 378 -14.75 20.58 -13.75
N TYR A 379 -15.38 19.49 -13.34
CA TYR A 379 -15.33 19.05 -11.96
C TYR A 379 -14.00 18.36 -11.69
N LEU A 380 -13.43 18.60 -10.51
CA LEU A 380 -12.25 17.92 -10.02
C LEU A 380 -12.46 16.40 -10.12
N LEU A 381 -11.67 15.77 -10.99
CA LEU A 381 -11.74 14.33 -11.26
C LEU A 381 -13.14 13.85 -11.70
N GLY A 382 -13.93 14.69 -12.38
CA GLY A 382 -15.35 14.46 -12.70
C GLY A 382 -15.70 13.24 -13.57
N ASN A 383 -14.71 12.50 -14.06
CA ASN A 383 -14.87 11.24 -14.81
C ASN A 383 -14.04 10.08 -14.23
N GLU A 384 -13.40 10.31 -13.09
CA GLU A 384 -12.56 9.32 -12.45
C GLU A 384 -13.38 8.50 -11.45
N VAL A 385 -13.13 7.20 -11.43
CA VAL A 385 -13.60 6.33 -10.35
C VAL A 385 -12.64 6.50 -9.19
N VAL A 386 -13.09 7.16 -8.14
CA VAL A 386 -12.29 7.39 -6.93
C VAL A 386 -12.44 6.20 -6.00
N ASN A 387 -11.36 5.45 -5.77
CA ASN A 387 -11.37 4.24 -4.96
C ASN A 387 -11.02 4.50 -3.49
N ASP A 388 -10.19 5.51 -3.21
CA ASP A 388 -9.72 5.87 -1.86
C ASP A 388 -9.29 7.34 -1.83
N ILE A 389 -9.40 7.99 -0.67
CA ILE A 389 -8.89 9.34 -0.41
C ILE A 389 -8.21 9.34 0.96
N LYS A 390 -6.92 9.69 1.01
CA LYS A 390 -6.19 9.92 2.26
C LYS A 390 -5.73 11.36 2.37
N VAL A 391 -5.70 11.87 3.60
CA VAL A 391 -5.30 13.24 3.92
C VAL A 391 -3.88 13.20 4.48
N ASP A 392 -2.98 14.00 3.91
CA ASP A 392 -1.60 14.11 4.42
C ASP A 392 -1.45 15.19 5.50
N GLY A 393 -0.25 15.27 6.07
CA GLY A 393 0.05 16.20 7.16
C GLY A 393 -0.14 17.68 6.81
N GLY A 394 -0.18 18.08 5.54
CA GLY A 394 -0.51 19.43 5.09
C GLY A 394 -1.95 19.59 4.61
N ASN A 395 -2.86 18.72 5.06
CA ASN A 395 -4.27 18.65 4.69
C ASN A 395 -4.55 18.42 3.19
N ARG A 396 -3.54 18.01 2.41
CA ARG A 396 -3.69 17.73 0.97
C ARG A 396 -4.31 16.35 0.77
N LYS A 397 -4.94 16.16 -0.38
CA LYS A 397 -5.71 14.96 -0.68
C LYS A 397 -4.94 14.07 -1.65
N TRP A 398 -4.57 12.88 -1.18
CA TRP A 398 -4.07 11.79 -2.00
C TRP A 398 -5.25 10.92 -2.45
N VAL A 399 -5.45 10.82 -3.76
CA VAL A 399 -6.64 10.19 -4.35
C VAL A 399 -6.23 8.99 -5.19
N ALA A 400 -6.76 7.82 -4.86
CA ALA A 400 -6.61 6.60 -5.64
C ALA A 400 -7.70 6.53 -6.71
N THR A 401 -7.33 6.32 -7.98
CA THR A 401 -8.32 6.12 -9.06
C THR A 401 -7.97 4.92 -9.94
N ASN A 402 -8.83 4.65 -10.92
CA ASN A 402 -8.55 3.68 -11.99
C ASN A 402 -7.59 4.22 -13.08
N ASN A 403 -7.12 5.46 -12.94
CA ASN A 403 -6.26 6.18 -13.87
C ASN A 403 -5.06 6.80 -13.14
N GLY A 404 -4.51 6.07 -12.17
CA GLY A 404 -3.34 6.48 -11.41
C GLY A 404 -3.69 7.07 -10.04
N ALA A 405 -2.69 7.69 -9.42
CA ALA A 405 -2.83 8.39 -8.15
C ALA A 405 -2.70 9.91 -8.37
N TRP A 406 -3.48 10.67 -7.63
CA TRP A 406 -3.51 12.13 -7.72
C TRP A 406 -3.16 12.74 -6.37
N LEU A 407 -2.34 13.79 -6.39
CA LEU A 407 -2.16 14.67 -5.24
C LEU A 407 -2.86 15.98 -5.55
N VAL A 408 -3.83 16.34 -4.72
CA VAL A 408 -4.67 17.53 -4.85
C VAL A 408 -4.40 18.45 -3.68
N LYS A 409 -4.45 19.76 -3.92
CA LYS A 409 -4.39 20.79 -2.87
C LYS A 409 -5.41 20.55 -1.75
N GLU A 410 -5.10 21.14 -0.61
CA GLU A 410 -5.91 21.16 0.59
C GLU A 410 -7.37 21.57 0.33
N ASP A 411 -7.61 22.60 -0.46
CA ASP A 411 -8.96 23.09 -0.79
C ASP A 411 -9.53 22.47 -2.08
N GLY A 412 -8.80 21.56 -2.73
CA GLY A 412 -9.21 20.98 -4.00
C GLY A 412 -8.98 21.87 -5.23
N SER A 413 -8.49 23.09 -5.05
CA SER A 413 -8.42 24.11 -6.11
C SER A 413 -7.45 23.78 -7.25
N ALA A 414 -6.49 22.89 -7.01
CA ALA A 414 -5.53 22.48 -8.02
C ALA A 414 -5.03 21.04 -7.82
N ILE A 415 -4.74 20.39 -8.94
CA ILE A 415 -3.97 19.14 -8.97
C ILE A 415 -2.50 19.51 -8.89
N ILE A 416 -1.81 18.97 -7.88
CA ILE A 416 -0.37 19.16 -7.66
C ILE A 416 0.43 18.12 -8.46
N ARG A 417 0.00 16.85 -8.43
CA ARG A 417 0.65 15.75 -9.15
C ARG A 417 -0.34 14.71 -9.63
N HIS A 418 0.02 14.06 -10.73
CA HIS A 418 -0.66 12.88 -11.27
C HIS A 418 0.37 11.80 -11.61
N PHE A 419 0.23 10.63 -11.00
CA PHE A 419 1.13 9.49 -11.14
C PHE A 419 0.45 8.40 -11.96
N THR A 420 1.09 7.97 -13.03
CA THR A 420 0.65 6.88 -13.92
C THR A 420 1.83 5.97 -14.25
N THR A 421 1.56 4.80 -14.81
CA THR A 421 2.58 3.90 -15.37
C THR A 421 3.38 4.55 -16.50
N ALA A 422 2.84 5.58 -17.17
CA ALA A 422 3.50 6.26 -18.28
C ALA A 422 4.53 7.31 -17.82
N ASN A 423 4.36 7.89 -16.64
CA ASN A 423 5.22 8.97 -16.12
C ASN A 423 5.91 8.62 -14.79
N SER A 424 5.70 7.42 -14.26
CA SER A 424 6.25 6.99 -12.97
C SER A 424 6.45 5.46 -12.92
N PRO A 425 7.19 4.94 -11.92
CA PRO A 425 7.42 3.50 -11.72
C PRO A 425 6.21 2.75 -11.12
N LEU A 426 5.02 3.35 -11.14
CA LEU A 426 3.81 2.76 -10.57
C LEU A 426 3.53 1.39 -11.24
N PRO A 427 3.21 0.33 -10.49
CA PRO A 427 3.00 -1.00 -11.09
C PRO A 427 1.76 -1.05 -12.00
N SER A 428 0.69 -0.35 -11.62
CA SER A 428 -0.55 -0.28 -12.40
C SER A 428 -1.22 1.09 -12.22
N ASN A 429 -2.02 1.51 -13.20
CA ASN A 429 -2.87 2.70 -13.08
C ASN A 429 -4.11 2.45 -12.21
N VAL A 430 -4.46 1.19 -11.92
CA VAL A 430 -5.60 0.91 -11.05
C VAL A 430 -5.10 0.85 -9.61
N ILE A 431 -5.42 1.91 -8.86
CA ILE A 431 -5.03 2.07 -7.44
C ILE A 431 -6.24 1.74 -6.59
N ASN A 432 -6.12 0.72 -5.74
CA ASN A 432 -7.19 0.29 -4.84
C ASN A 432 -7.23 1.17 -3.59
N THR A 433 -6.06 1.46 -3.01
CA THR A 433 -5.93 2.17 -1.73
C THR A 433 -4.61 2.93 -1.66
N ILE A 434 -4.56 3.97 -0.83
CA ILE A 434 -3.35 4.72 -0.49
C ILE A 434 -3.11 4.65 1.01
N GLY A 435 -1.85 4.56 1.41
CA GLY A 435 -1.43 4.68 2.82
C GLY A 435 -0.37 5.76 2.96
N ILE A 436 -0.33 6.48 4.08
CA ILE A 436 0.66 7.53 4.33
C ILE A 436 1.34 7.22 5.67
N VAL A 437 2.67 7.10 5.70
CA VAL A 437 3.43 6.99 6.95
C VAL A 437 3.55 8.39 7.59
N PRO A 438 2.86 8.68 8.70
CA PRO A 438 2.68 10.05 9.19
C PRO A 438 4.00 10.80 9.44
N LYS A 439 4.96 10.16 10.12
CA LYS A 439 6.21 10.81 10.52
C LYS A 439 7.23 10.97 9.41
N THR A 440 7.11 10.19 8.33
CA THR A 440 8.12 10.20 7.26
C THR A 440 7.59 10.82 5.96
N GLY A 441 6.27 10.91 5.81
CA GLY A 441 5.63 11.36 4.58
C GLY A 441 5.72 10.35 3.44
N GLU A 442 6.16 9.13 3.71
CA GLU A 442 6.19 8.07 2.68
C GLU A 442 4.76 7.64 2.36
N VAL A 443 4.39 7.76 1.09
CA VAL A 443 3.05 7.43 0.57
C VAL A 443 3.14 6.10 -0.17
N PHE A 444 2.31 5.14 0.21
CA PHE A 444 2.16 3.84 -0.44
C PHE A 444 0.95 3.84 -1.36
N PHE A 445 1.12 3.29 -2.56
CA PHE A 445 0.05 3.04 -3.51
C PHE A 445 -0.19 1.54 -3.60
N GLY A 446 -1.33 1.08 -3.08
CA GLY A 446 -1.82 -0.29 -3.26
C GLY A 446 -2.46 -0.45 -4.63
N THR A 447 -1.77 -1.07 -5.58
CA THR A 447 -2.28 -1.29 -6.94
C THR A 447 -2.74 -2.73 -7.14
N ILE A 448 -3.44 -3.00 -8.23
CA ILE A 448 -3.81 -4.39 -8.60
C ILE A 448 -2.60 -5.27 -8.98
N GLU A 449 -1.41 -4.69 -9.18
CA GLU A 449 -0.16 -5.41 -9.53
C GLU A 449 0.92 -5.29 -8.44
N GLY A 450 0.51 -4.99 -7.21
CA GLY A 450 1.42 -4.83 -6.06
C GLY A 450 1.53 -3.37 -5.58
N MET A 451 2.49 -3.12 -4.70
CA MET A 451 2.69 -1.81 -4.09
C MET A 451 3.89 -1.07 -4.65
N ALA A 452 3.80 0.26 -4.68
CA ALA A 452 4.93 1.16 -4.81
C ALA A 452 4.85 2.25 -3.74
N SER A 453 5.99 2.81 -3.32
CA SER A 453 6.02 3.97 -2.43
C SER A 453 6.62 5.19 -3.12
N TYR A 454 6.19 6.37 -2.67
CA TYR A 454 6.67 7.67 -3.07
C TYR A 454 7.04 8.47 -1.82
N ARG A 455 8.21 9.11 -1.85
CA ARG A 455 8.62 9.98 -0.76
C ARG A 455 7.90 11.33 -0.87
N GLY A 456 6.88 11.53 -0.05
CA GLY A 456 6.17 12.80 0.08
C GLY A 456 7.01 13.89 0.73
N ASP A 457 6.54 15.13 0.57
CA ASP A 457 7.08 16.36 1.14
C ASP A 457 6.26 16.87 2.35
N ALA A 458 5.23 16.14 2.75
CA ALA A 458 4.38 16.43 3.89
C ALA A 458 4.56 15.38 4.99
N THR A 459 4.62 15.82 6.24
CA THR A 459 4.62 14.92 7.42
C THR A 459 3.59 15.42 8.41
N GLU A 460 3.06 14.54 9.26
CA GLU A 460 2.27 14.99 10.40
C GLU A 460 3.08 15.93 11.29
N ALA A 461 2.41 16.98 11.75
CA ALA A 461 3.00 18.05 12.55
C ALA A 461 2.70 17.88 14.04
N SER A 462 3.44 18.60 14.86
CA SER A 462 3.08 18.86 16.25
C SER A 462 2.86 20.36 16.46
N ASP A 463 2.25 20.78 17.56
CA ASP A 463 2.02 22.22 17.84
C ASP A 463 3.33 23.03 17.98
N LYS A 464 4.44 22.34 18.29
CA LYS A 464 5.75 22.91 18.56
C LYS A 464 6.83 22.21 17.76
N HIS A 465 8.00 22.84 17.67
CA HIS A 465 9.19 22.20 17.13
C HIS A 465 9.52 20.93 17.93
N SER A 466 9.80 19.85 17.22
CA SER A 466 10.11 18.55 17.82
C SER A 466 11.18 17.85 17.00
N ASN A 467 12.37 17.67 17.59
CA ASN A 467 13.52 17.07 16.91
C ASN A 467 13.79 17.69 15.52
N THR A 468 13.84 19.02 15.44
CA THR A 468 14.04 19.69 14.15
C THR A 468 15.37 19.31 13.53
N LEU A 469 15.33 18.82 12.30
CA LEU A 469 16.50 18.36 11.55
C LEU A 469 16.53 19.03 10.18
N VAL A 470 17.73 19.42 9.75
CA VAL A 470 17.99 19.92 8.41
C VAL A 470 18.91 18.93 7.70
N PHE A 471 18.47 18.38 6.57
CA PHE A 471 19.24 17.39 5.83
C PHE A 471 19.06 17.52 4.30
N PRO A 472 20.10 17.21 3.51
CA PRO A 472 21.45 16.86 3.95
C PRO A 472 22.18 18.07 4.56
N ASN A 473 23.04 17.80 5.54
CA ASN A 473 23.85 18.83 6.20
C ASN A 473 25.22 18.23 6.60
N PRO A 474 26.32 18.60 5.92
CA PRO A 474 26.40 19.62 4.88
C PRO A 474 25.72 19.22 3.56
N VAL A 475 25.36 20.21 2.76
CA VAL A 475 25.03 20.03 1.34
C VAL A 475 26.36 19.97 0.59
N GLU A 476 26.70 18.78 0.07
CA GLU A 476 27.99 18.53 -0.59
C GLU A 476 28.07 19.08 -2.02
N PRO A 477 29.29 19.33 -2.55
CA PRO A 477 29.49 19.71 -3.93
C PRO A 477 28.91 18.66 -4.89
N GLY A 478 27.96 19.06 -5.74
CA GLY A 478 27.29 18.18 -6.70
C GLY A 478 25.98 17.56 -6.22
N TYR A 479 25.52 17.87 -4.99
CA TYR A 479 24.16 17.54 -4.59
C TYR A 479 23.14 18.38 -5.37
N GLU A 480 22.21 17.70 -6.04
CA GLU A 480 21.13 18.29 -6.84
C GLU A 480 19.74 17.99 -6.26
N GLY A 481 19.68 17.28 -5.13
CA GLY A 481 18.42 16.94 -4.47
C GLY A 481 17.86 18.08 -3.62
N PRO A 482 16.66 17.88 -3.05
CA PRO A 482 16.07 18.85 -2.15
C PRO A 482 16.71 18.85 -0.76
N ILE A 483 16.72 20.00 -0.11
CA ILE A 483 17.09 20.18 1.30
C ILE A 483 15.80 20.18 2.12
N THR A 484 15.71 19.27 3.07
CA THR A 484 14.53 19.07 3.91
C THR A 484 14.77 19.60 5.31
N ILE A 485 13.78 20.33 5.83
CA ILE A 485 13.67 20.72 7.24
C ILE A 485 12.47 19.98 7.82
N SER A 486 12.69 19.05 8.73
CA SER A 486 11.63 18.26 9.37
C SER A 486 11.49 18.61 10.86
N GLY A 487 10.39 18.20 11.49
CA GLY A 487 10.16 18.42 12.91
C GLY A 487 9.73 19.87 13.20
N LEU A 488 9.01 20.46 12.25
CA LEU A 488 8.45 21.80 12.32
C LEU A 488 7.03 21.75 12.90
N PRO A 489 6.57 22.86 13.51
CA PRO A 489 5.15 23.07 13.77
C PRO A 489 4.31 23.03 12.50
N GLU A 490 3.00 22.82 12.66
CA GLU A 490 2.05 22.88 11.55
C GLU A 490 2.11 24.23 10.84
N ASP A 491 2.21 24.19 9.50
CA ASP A 491 2.31 25.35 8.61
C ASP A 491 3.34 26.39 9.03
N ALA A 492 4.47 25.93 9.60
CA ALA A 492 5.53 26.82 10.05
C ALA A 492 6.09 27.67 8.90
N THR A 493 6.28 28.97 9.15
CA THR A 493 7.00 29.85 8.22
C THR A 493 8.49 29.57 8.34
N VAL A 494 9.15 29.27 7.22
CA VAL A 494 10.58 28.98 7.16
C VAL A 494 11.31 30.02 6.31
N LYS A 495 12.27 30.72 6.91
CA LYS A 495 13.12 31.72 6.26
C LYS A 495 14.57 31.27 6.28
N ILE A 496 15.17 31.19 5.10
CA ILE A 496 16.56 30.78 4.91
C ILE A 496 17.37 32.04 4.64
N ALA A 497 18.35 32.33 5.48
CA ALA A 497 19.16 33.54 5.39
C ALA A 497 20.67 33.24 5.44
N ASP A 498 21.47 34.12 4.85
CA ASP A 498 22.92 34.09 5.05
C ASP A 498 23.32 34.55 6.46
N VAL A 499 24.61 34.43 6.83
CA VAL A 499 25.13 34.89 8.13
C VAL A 499 24.99 36.41 8.37
N ALA A 500 24.72 37.20 7.32
CA ALA A 500 24.44 38.63 7.45
C ALA A 500 22.95 38.91 7.69
N GLY A 501 22.11 37.88 7.74
CA GLY A 501 20.66 37.98 7.98
C GLY A 501 19.84 38.30 6.73
N ARG A 502 20.43 38.23 5.52
CA ARG A 502 19.69 38.43 4.27
C ARG A 502 18.96 37.15 3.90
N VAL A 503 17.63 37.21 3.86
CA VAL A 503 16.79 36.08 3.44
C VAL A 503 17.03 35.82 1.95
N VAL A 504 17.44 34.60 1.63
CA VAL A 504 17.68 34.12 0.26
C VAL A 504 16.51 33.28 -0.27
N TYR A 505 15.70 32.73 0.63
CA TYR A 505 14.52 31.94 0.29
C TYR A 505 13.53 31.90 1.46
N GLU A 506 12.24 31.76 1.16
CA GLU A 506 11.15 31.65 2.13
C GLU A 506 10.08 30.67 1.63
N LEU A 507 9.53 29.87 2.54
CA LEU A 507 8.48 28.89 2.26
C LEU A 507 7.67 28.58 3.53
N ILE A 508 6.51 27.96 3.34
CA ILE A 508 5.66 27.43 4.41
C ILE A 508 5.84 25.90 4.45
N ALA A 509 5.93 25.32 5.64
CA ALA A 509 5.96 23.88 5.82
C ALA A 509 4.64 23.24 5.34
N THR A 510 4.70 22.03 4.79
CA THR A 510 3.52 21.22 4.49
C THR A 510 3.34 20.22 5.62
N GLY A 511 2.46 20.54 6.57
CA GLY A 511 2.46 19.90 7.88
C GLY A 511 3.77 20.18 8.61
N GLY A 512 4.45 19.12 9.10
CA GLY A 512 5.66 19.24 9.91
C GLY A 512 6.99 19.30 9.14
N THR A 513 6.96 19.45 7.80
CA THR A 513 8.14 19.41 6.94
C THR A 513 8.14 20.53 5.90
N ALA A 514 9.30 21.16 5.68
CA ALA A 514 9.53 22.11 4.60
C ALA A 514 10.63 21.58 3.66
N VAL A 515 10.37 21.63 2.35
CA VAL A 515 11.28 21.10 1.33
C VAL A 515 11.74 22.22 0.40
N TRP A 516 13.04 22.49 0.39
CA TRP A 516 13.68 23.53 -0.41
C TRP A 516 14.51 22.93 -1.53
N ASN A 517 14.37 23.44 -2.76
CA ASN A 517 15.17 23.00 -3.91
C ASN A 517 16.63 23.48 -3.90
N GLY A 518 17.07 24.22 -2.87
CA GLY A 518 18.42 24.75 -2.77
C GLY A 518 18.71 25.92 -3.70
N LEU A 519 17.69 26.59 -4.25
CA LEU A 519 17.81 27.79 -5.07
C LEU A 519 17.33 29.04 -4.31
N ASP A 520 17.97 30.18 -4.53
CA ASP A 520 17.52 31.47 -3.99
C ASP A 520 16.31 32.02 -4.79
N PHE A 521 15.79 33.18 -4.37
CA PHE A 521 14.69 33.87 -5.05
C PHE A 521 14.95 34.19 -6.54
N SER A 522 16.21 34.20 -7.00
CA SER A 522 16.57 34.40 -8.41
C SER A 522 16.68 33.09 -9.20
N GLY A 523 16.36 31.96 -8.58
CA GLY A 523 16.54 30.62 -9.16
C GLY A 523 18.00 30.21 -9.26
N GLN A 524 18.91 30.90 -8.55
CA GLN A 524 20.33 30.61 -8.55
C GLN A 524 20.74 29.87 -7.30
N LYS A 525 21.82 29.13 -7.45
CA LYS A 525 22.36 28.28 -6.40
C LYS A 525 23.14 29.16 -5.39
N PRO A 526 22.77 29.23 -4.09
CA PRO A 526 23.40 30.10 -3.08
C PRO A 526 24.90 29.80 -2.86
N GLN A 527 25.73 30.79 -2.52
CA GLN A 527 27.19 30.60 -2.35
C GLN A 527 27.56 29.60 -1.23
N SER A 528 28.78 29.06 -1.26
CA SER A 528 29.29 28.25 -0.14
C SER A 528 29.29 29.06 1.16
N GLY A 529 28.80 28.47 2.25
CA GLY A 529 28.73 29.15 3.53
C GLY A 529 27.74 28.51 4.51
N ILE A 530 27.68 29.12 5.70
CA ILE A 530 26.66 28.79 6.70
C ILE A 530 25.42 29.63 6.41
N TYR A 531 24.28 28.97 6.40
CA TYR A 531 22.95 29.58 6.33
C TYR A 531 22.22 29.35 7.64
N LEU A 532 21.44 30.35 8.06
CA LEU A 532 20.54 30.30 9.19
C LEU A 532 19.13 30.03 8.68
N ILE A 533 18.47 29.05 9.28
CA ILE A 533 17.09 28.70 8.97
C ILE A 533 16.26 29.10 10.17
N TYR A 534 15.46 30.15 10.01
CA TYR A 534 14.51 30.62 10.99
C TYR A 534 13.18 29.94 10.71
N SER A 535 12.62 29.25 11.70
CA SER A 535 11.29 28.65 11.62
C SER A 535 10.44 29.11 12.80
N ALA A 536 9.17 29.39 12.55
CA ALA A 536 8.21 29.79 13.56
C ALA A 536 6.82 29.22 13.26
N ASN A 537 6.06 28.89 14.30
CA ASN A 537 4.64 28.54 14.17
C ASN A 537 3.81 29.78 13.77
N LYS A 538 2.55 29.56 13.37
CA LYS A 538 1.64 30.60 12.85
C LYS A 538 1.46 31.81 13.78
N ASP A 539 1.53 31.60 15.10
CA ASP A 539 1.36 32.64 16.12
C ASP A 539 2.70 33.28 16.55
N ASP A 540 3.83 32.88 15.95
CA ASP A 540 5.20 33.31 16.30
C ASP A 540 5.60 33.06 17.79
N GLU A 541 4.85 32.25 18.52
CA GLU A 541 5.09 31.93 19.93
C GLU A 541 6.21 30.89 20.13
N ASP A 542 6.42 30.03 19.13
CA ASP A 542 7.46 29.01 19.12
C ASP A 542 8.36 29.22 17.90
N SER A 543 9.61 29.62 18.13
CA SER A 543 10.59 29.88 17.08
C SER A 543 11.91 29.16 17.33
N LEU A 544 12.53 28.71 16.24
CA LEU A 544 13.78 27.98 16.27
C LEU A 544 14.71 28.47 15.16
N VAL A 545 16.02 28.47 15.45
CA VAL A 545 17.06 28.77 14.47
C VAL A 545 17.94 27.56 14.27
N SER A 546 17.84 26.96 13.09
CA SER A 546 18.73 25.87 12.64
C SER A 546 19.89 26.42 11.80
N LYS A 547 20.93 25.61 11.62
CA LYS A 547 22.10 25.95 10.79
C LYS A 547 22.29 24.93 9.69
N LEU A 548 22.58 25.41 8.48
CA LEU A 548 22.88 24.60 7.31
C LEU A 548 24.24 25.01 6.75
N LEU A 549 25.12 24.04 6.49
CA LEU A 549 26.36 24.28 5.76
C LEU A 549 26.16 23.88 4.28
N ILE A 550 26.38 24.81 3.36
CA ILE A 550 26.43 24.54 1.92
C ILE A 550 27.90 24.61 1.47
N VAL A 551 28.37 23.53 0.82
CA VAL A 551 29.72 23.44 0.26
C VAL A 551 29.61 23.25 -1.26
N ARG A 552 30.27 24.11 -2.01
CA ARG A 552 30.39 24.04 -3.47
C ARG A 552 31.83 23.99 -3.92
#